data_AF-A0A815NH07-F1
#
_entry.id   AF-A0A815NH07-F1
#
_cell.length_a   1.000
_cell.length_b   1.000
_cell.length_c   1.000
_cell.angle_alpha   90.00
_cell.angle_beta   90.00
_cell.angle_gamma   90.00
#
_symmetry.space_group_name_H-M   'P 1'
#
loop_
_entity.id
_entity.type
_entity.pdbx_description
1 polymer ?
#
loop_
_entity_poly.entity_id
_entity_poly.type
_entity_poly.pdbx_seq_one_letter_code
_entity_poly.pdbx_strand_id
1 'polypeptide(L)'
;MTLVSMFFIYLNAITHTKNVSEQQVKPNVYYNIACSIGYFDHFSVVGYIVYTLTSIKFPQLEQYRQTYNPANPQCRCHPHHATIIEPRNDCFHRSETLFISFAGGALLVGGFTLTEWKSTFTKFNLQADTLFLTDPAQSFYLQDPTYSWQGLKYYRSLIQKYSKLYKHVILIGASMGASMVCMCSDLATLSVAFNPILDPSLISNVLYYRTLQKYPKTFISKQVQTNIDKIMSKNQQSILHVHWSEKSPNDIVHMKLISNQNVIYFTDVNQCNKHKGVYFWLHNCNTHVLPQDLKRRGILIQILQHHLNALA
;
A
#
# COMPACT_ATOMS: atom_id res chain seq x y z
N MET A 1 1.31 41.80 -0.29
CA MET A 1 1.91 40.74 0.55
C MET A 1 2.80 39.89 -0.35
N THR A 2 4.10 39.83 -0.09
CA THR A 2 5.05 39.05 -0.90
C THR A 2 4.99 37.57 -0.54
N LEU A 3 5.35 36.68 -1.49
CA LEU A 3 5.35 35.22 -1.33
C LEU A 3 6.07 34.72 -0.05
N VAL A 4 7.08 35.46 0.39
CA VAL A 4 7.83 35.21 1.62
C VAL A 4 6.93 35.30 2.86
N SER A 5 6.00 36.25 2.90
CA SER A 5 5.10 36.46 4.05
C SER A 5 4.11 35.30 4.25
N MET A 6 3.63 34.67 3.17
CA MET A 6 2.71 33.52 3.27
C MET A 6 3.44 32.24 3.71
N PHE A 7 4.70 32.07 3.30
CA PHE A 7 5.53 30.95 3.75
C PHE A 7 5.83 31.01 5.25
N PHE A 8 6.08 32.21 5.79
CA PHE A 8 6.26 32.42 7.23
C PHE A 8 4.97 32.19 8.04
N ILE A 9 3.79 32.52 7.51
CA ILE A 9 2.51 32.23 8.18
C ILE A 9 2.26 30.72 8.24
N TYR A 10 2.54 29.98 7.16
CA TYR A 10 2.40 28.53 7.13
C TYR A 10 3.38 27.81 8.08
N LEU A 11 4.65 28.24 8.11
CA LEU A 11 5.65 27.69 9.03
C LEU A 11 5.33 28.03 10.50
N ASN A 12 4.84 29.23 10.79
CA ASN A 12 4.44 29.62 12.15
C ASN A 12 3.21 28.84 12.64
N ALA A 13 2.29 28.46 11.75
CA ALA A 13 1.17 27.59 12.12
C ALA A 13 1.64 26.18 12.52
N ILE A 14 2.67 25.64 11.84
CA ILE A 14 3.26 24.32 12.14
C ILE A 14 4.09 24.36 13.43
N THR A 15 4.85 25.42 13.68
CA THR A 15 5.64 25.54 14.92
C THR A 15 4.77 25.80 16.15
N HIS A 16 3.65 26.53 16.02
CA HIS A 16 2.73 26.72 17.15
C HIS A 16 1.97 25.44 17.55
N THR A 17 1.76 24.49 16.64
CA THR A 17 1.18 23.18 17.00
C THR A 17 2.13 22.27 17.80
N LYS A 18 3.44 22.55 17.85
CA LYS A 18 4.39 21.73 18.63
C LYS A 18 4.42 22.05 20.14
N ASN A 19 3.81 23.15 20.58
CA ASN A 19 3.81 23.57 21.98
C ASN A 19 2.44 23.44 22.68
N VAL A 20 1.48 22.77 22.06
CA VAL A 20 0.18 22.50 22.69
C VAL A 20 0.13 21.02 23.08
N SER A 21 0.03 20.76 24.39
CA SER A 21 -0.16 19.41 24.94
C SER A 21 -1.31 18.69 24.23
N GLU A 22 -1.10 17.41 23.92
CA GLU A 22 -1.89 16.50 23.07
C GLU A 22 -3.42 16.35 23.33
N GLN A 23 -4.06 17.14 24.20
CA GLN A 23 -5.44 16.86 24.61
C GLN A 23 -6.55 17.74 24.03
N GLN A 24 -6.30 18.79 23.25
CA GLN A 24 -7.40 19.56 22.63
C GLN A 24 -7.02 20.17 21.29
N VAL A 25 -7.14 19.40 20.20
CA VAL A 25 -7.24 19.98 18.85
C VAL A 25 -8.60 19.62 18.27
N LYS A 26 -9.53 20.59 18.28
CA LYS A 26 -10.83 20.47 17.61
C LYS A 26 -10.64 20.58 16.08
N PRO A 27 -11.43 19.84 15.27
CA PRO A 27 -11.28 19.75 13.82
C PRO A 27 -11.56 21.05 13.02
N ASN A 28 -11.89 22.17 13.67
CA ASN A 28 -12.32 23.40 13.00
C ASN A 28 -11.18 24.32 12.49
N VAL A 29 -9.91 24.04 12.82
CA VAL A 29 -8.79 24.91 12.42
C VAL A 29 -8.41 24.74 10.94
N TYR A 30 -8.58 23.53 10.38
CA TYR A 30 -8.25 23.27 8.96
C TYR A 30 -9.25 23.88 7.98
N TYR A 31 -10.51 24.12 8.40
CA TYR A 31 -11.56 24.63 7.53
C TYR A 31 -11.45 26.14 7.24
N ASN A 32 -10.94 26.94 8.18
CA ASN A 32 -10.90 28.41 8.04
C ASN A 32 -9.74 28.93 7.18
N ILE A 33 -8.69 28.13 6.97
CA ILE A 33 -7.55 28.54 6.12
C ILE A 33 -7.94 28.49 4.63
N ALA A 34 -8.88 27.62 4.26
CA ALA A 34 -9.32 27.46 2.87
C ALA A 34 -10.23 28.60 2.36
N CYS A 35 -10.92 29.33 3.23
CA CYS A 35 -11.90 30.35 2.82
C CYS A 35 -11.33 31.79 2.66
N SER A 36 -10.07 32.04 3.04
CA SER A 36 -9.55 33.42 3.14
C SER A 36 -8.67 33.85 1.95
N ILE A 37 -8.46 32.99 0.95
CA ILE A 37 -7.54 33.26 -0.16
C ILE A 37 -8.38 33.44 -1.43
N GLY A 38 -8.64 34.70 -1.78
CA GLY A 38 -9.43 35.09 -2.93
C GLY A 38 -8.89 34.60 -4.27
N TYR A 39 -9.83 34.48 -5.22
CA TYR A 39 -9.66 34.19 -6.64
C TYR A 39 -8.58 35.07 -7.30
N PHE A 40 -7.35 34.59 -7.29
CA PHE A 40 -6.33 34.92 -8.29
C PHE A 40 -6.05 33.65 -9.09
N ASP A 41 -5.47 33.78 -10.29
CA ASP A 41 -5.05 32.69 -11.17
C ASP A 41 -4.01 31.76 -10.48
N HIS A 42 -4.49 30.94 -9.54
CA HIS A 42 -3.72 30.13 -8.59
C HIS A 42 -3.15 28.85 -9.20
N PHE A 43 -3.50 28.51 -10.44
CA PHE A 43 -3.11 27.23 -11.03
C PHE A 43 -1.61 27.11 -11.30
N SER A 44 -0.92 28.21 -11.60
CA SER A 44 0.51 28.20 -11.90
C SER A 44 1.38 28.19 -10.63
N VAL A 45 1.02 28.97 -9.60
CA VAL A 45 1.79 29.07 -8.35
C VAL A 45 1.55 27.86 -7.44
N VAL A 46 0.30 27.40 -7.31
CA VAL A 46 -0.01 26.17 -6.58
C VAL A 46 0.58 24.96 -7.33
N GLY A 47 0.53 24.95 -8.66
CA GLY A 47 1.19 23.94 -9.48
C GLY A 47 2.70 23.89 -9.26
N TYR A 48 3.38 25.05 -9.15
CA TYR A 48 4.82 25.13 -8.90
C TYR A 48 5.20 24.71 -7.48
N ILE A 49 4.41 25.12 -6.48
CA ILE A 49 4.60 24.66 -5.09
C ILE A 49 4.40 23.14 -5.03
N VAL A 50 3.35 22.59 -5.63
CA VAL A 50 3.08 21.14 -5.66
C VAL A 50 4.12 20.36 -6.50
N TYR A 51 4.65 20.93 -7.58
CA TYR A 51 5.73 20.34 -8.36
C TYR A 51 7.03 20.27 -7.56
N THR A 52 7.36 21.34 -6.81
CA THR A 52 8.49 21.32 -5.85
C THR A 52 8.25 20.26 -4.76
N LEU A 53 6.98 19.99 -4.42
CA LEU A 53 6.54 18.95 -3.48
C LEU A 53 6.48 17.51 -4.06
N THR A 54 6.76 17.25 -5.35
CA THR A 54 7.12 15.87 -5.79
C THR A 54 8.45 15.39 -5.21
N SER A 55 9.14 16.30 -4.53
CA SER A 55 10.32 16.03 -3.72
C SER A 55 9.99 16.02 -2.24
N ILE A 56 8.72 15.86 -1.81
CA ILE A 56 8.45 15.58 -0.40
C ILE A 56 8.94 14.16 -0.11
N LYS A 57 10.22 14.11 0.22
CA LYS A 57 10.83 13.01 0.91
C LYS A 57 10.25 13.03 2.32
N PHE A 58 9.95 11.86 2.86
CA PHE A 58 9.72 11.71 4.29
C PHE A 58 10.93 10.99 4.88
N PRO A 59 12.06 11.68 5.16
CA PRO A 59 13.26 11.05 5.71
C PRO A 59 12.97 10.22 6.98
N GLN A 60 12.01 10.66 7.78
CA GLN A 60 11.57 9.93 8.97
C GLN A 60 10.97 8.54 8.67
N LEU A 61 10.50 8.32 7.44
CA LEU A 61 9.98 7.03 6.98
C LEU A 61 11.07 6.12 6.42
N GLU A 62 12.28 6.62 6.13
CA GLU A 62 13.35 5.80 5.55
C GLU A 62 13.76 4.65 6.46
N GLN A 63 13.83 4.89 7.77
CA GLN A 63 14.09 3.85 8.76
C GLN A 63 13.02 2.75 8.75
N TYR A 64 11.82 3.02 8.22
CA TYR A 64 10.70 2.07 8.14
C TYR A 64 10.45 1.57 6.72
N ARG A 65 11.32 1.91 5.75
CA ARG A 65 11.22 1.43 4.37
C ARG A 65 11.14 -0.10 4.33
N GLN A 66 11.89 -0.74 5.23
CA GLN A 66 11.93 -2.18 5.40
C GLN A 66 11.97 -2.49 6.90
N THR A 67 11.12 -3.39 7.36
CA THR A 67 11.18 -3.91 8.74
C THR A 67 10.89 -5.39 8.72
N TYR A 68 11.82 -6.20 9.21
CA TYR A 68 11.69 -7.64 9.28
C TYR A 68 11.36 -8.11 10.70
N ASN A 69 10.33 -8.94 10.84
CA ASN A 69 9.92 -9.56 12.09
C ASN A 69 9.94 -11.09 11.93
N PRO A 70 10.84 -11.81 12.62
CA PRO A 70 10.86 -13.26 12.57
C PRO A 70 9.64 -13.88 13.26
N ALA A 71 9.18 -15.03 12.78
CA ALA A 71 8.09 -15.83 13.36
C ALA A 71 8.40 -16.23 14.81
N ASN A 72 9.66 -16.63 15.04
CA ASN A 72 10.16 -16.95 16.37
C ASN A 72 10.78 -15.68 17.00
N PRO A 73 10.13 -15.06 18.00
CA PRO A 73 10.64 -13.86 18.65
C PRO A 73 11.88 -14.12 19.51
N GLN A 74 12.26 -15.38 19.75
CA GLN A 74 13.50 -15.76 20.45
C GLN A 74 14.65 -16.04 19.47
N CYS A 75 14.42 -15.90 18.15
CA CYS A 75 15.44 -16.11 17.15
C CYS A 75 16.55 -15.05 17.25
N ARG A 76 17.74 -15.47 17.72
CA ARG A 76 18.92 -14.60 17.82
C ARG A 76 19.67 -14.43 16.50
N CYS A 77 19.30 -15.17 15.46
CA CYS A 77 19.94 -15.11 14.14
C CYS A 77 19.61 -13.82 13.39
N HIS A 78 18.51 -13.15 13.77
CA HIS A 78 18.04 -11.91 13.16
C HIS A 78 17.93 -10.83 14.25
N PRO A 79 18.52 -9.64 14.06
CA PRO A 79 18.28 -8.54 14.98
C PRO A 79 16.78 -8.21 15.03
N HIS A 80 16.20 -8.12 16.22
CA HIS A 80 14.82 -7.63 16.32
C HIS A 80 14.79 -6.15 15.90
N HIS A 81 13.86 -5.78 15.02
CA HIS A 81 13.62 -4.39 14.59
C HIS A 81 14.73 -3.71 13.78
N ALA A 82 15.68 -4.43 13.17
CA ALA A 82 16.62 -3.73 12.29
C ALA A 82 15.96 -3.34 10.95
N THR A 83 16.30 -2.12 10.53
CA THR A 83 15.74 -1.38 9.40
C THR A 83 16.21 -1.92 8.04
N ILE A 84 17.30 -2.70 8.04
CA ILE A 84 17.78 -3.47 6.89
C ILE A 84 18.36 -4.77 7.44
N ILE A 85 17.60 -5.87 7.34
CA ILE A 85 18.13 -7.21 7.57
C ILE A 85 17.96 -7.97 6.27
N GLU A 86 19.04 -8.51 5.76
CA GLU A 86 18.92 -9.58 4.80
C GLU A 86 18.65 -10.87 5.60
N PRO A 87 17.56 -11.60 5.32
CA PRO A 87 17.28 -12.85 6.00
C PRO A 87 18.45 -13.80 5.78
N ARG A 88 18.94 -14.42 6.85
CA ARG A 88 20.07 -15.32 6.73
C ARG A 88 19.60 -16.67 6.19
N ASN A 89 20.30 -17.19 5.19
CA ASN A 89 19.98 -18.49 4.59
C ASN A 89 20.11 -19.64 5.61
N ASP A 90 21.04 -19.50 6.56
CA ASP A 90 21.42 -20.50 7.57
C ASP A 90 20.56 -20.47 8.85
N CYS A 91 19.50 -19.65 8.91
CA CYS A 91 18.63 -19.61 10.09
C CYS A 91 17.62 -20.78 10.09
N PHE A 92 17.86 -21.77 10.95
CA PHE A 92 16.95 -22.91 11.18
C PHE A 92 15.62 -22.54 11.86
N HIS A 93 15.50 -21.35 12.44
CA HIS A 93 14.26 -20.85 13.08
C HIS A 93 13.30 -20.15 12.10
N ARG A 94 13.61 -20.14 10.81
CA ARG A 94 12.81 -19.47 9.77
C ARG A 94 11.53 -20.26 9.53
N SER A 95 10.41 -19.58 9.34
CA SER A 95 9.16 -20.21 8.93
C SER A 95 9.25 -20.65 7.46
N GLU A 96 8.43 -21.62 7.07
CA GLU A 96 8.22 -21.95 5.64
C GLU A 96 7.55 -20.80 4.88
N THR A 97 6.87 -19.90 5.60
CA THR A 97 6.01 -18.85 5.04
C THR A 97 6.53 -17.45 5.39
N LEU A 98 6.58 -16.59 4.36
CA LEU A 98 6.85 -15.16 4.50
C LEU A 98 5.61 -14.34 4.10
N PHE A 99 5.16 -13.49 5.01
CA PHE A 99 4.23 -12.40 4.71
C PHE A 99 5.00 -11.14 4.34
N ILE A 100 4.67 -10.53 3.20
CA ILE A 100 5.18 -9.22 2.80
C ILE A 100 4.01 -8.25 2.78
N SER A 101 4.04 -7.27 3.67
CA SER A 101 3.01 -6.26 3.85
C SER A 101 3.47 -4.93 3.27
N PHE A 102 2.74 -4.40 2.28
CA PHE A 102 2.97 -3.06 1.73
C PHE A 102 2.05 -2.04 2.43
N ALA A 103 2.65 -1.02 3.03
CA ALA A 103 1.92 0.08 3.63
C ALA A 103 1.14 0.89 2.57
N GLY A 104 -0.05 1.37 2.95
CA GLY A 104 -0.81 2.36 2.19
C GLY A 104 -0.19 3.77 2.24
N GLY A 105 -0.91 4.76 1.72
CA GLY A 105 -0.48 6.16 1.78
C GLY A 105 -0.45 6.68 3.22
N ALA A 106 0.71 7.16 3.70
CA ALA A 106 0.97 7.55 5.08
C ALA A 106 0.46 8.95 5.45
N LEU A 107 0.09 9.78 4.46
CA LEU A 107 -0.28 11.19 4.66
C LEU A 107 -1.77 11.51 4.50
N LEU A 108 -2.57 10.55 4.07
CA LEU A 108 -4.01 10.79 3.95
C LEU A 108 -4.61 10.70 5.36
N VAL A 109 -5.61 11.53 5.69
CA VAL A 109 -6.31 11.45 6.99
C VAL A 109 -6.89 10.03 7.13
N GLY A 110 -6.47 9.29 8.18
CA GLY A 110 -6.68 7.84 8.29
C GLY A 110 -5.52 6.98 7.74
N GLY A 111 -4.37 7.60 7.47
CA GLY A 111 -3.15 7.04 6.90
C GLY A 111 -2.64 5.87 7.71
N PHE A 112 -2.41 4.77 7.00
CA PHE A 112 -2.13 3.48 7.59
C PHE A 112 -0.79 3.49 8.33
N THR A 113 -0.78 2.89 9.53
CA THR A 113 0.45 2.75 10.33
C THR A 113 1.47 1.93 9.55
N LEU A 114 2.75 2.24 9.74
CA LEU A 114 3.92 1.58 9.10
C LEU A 114 3.91 0.04 9.20
N THR A 115 3.09 -0.50 10.11
CA THR A 115 2.90 -1.93 10.35
C THR A 115 1.41 -2.28 10.47
N GLU A 116 0.58 -1.74 9.57
CA GLU A 116 -0.89 -1.91 9.54
C GLU A 116 -1.35 -3.34 9.88
N TRP A 117 -0.71 -4.31 9.23
CA TRP A 117 -1.06 -5.72 9.34
C TRP A 117 -0.46 -6.42 10.55
N LYS A 118 0.47 -5.80 11.29
CA LYS A 118 1.12 -6.41 12.46
C LYS A 118 0.10 -6.80 13.53
N SER A 119 -0.79 -5.89 13.90
CA SER A 119 -1.84 -6.19 14.88
C SER A 119 -2.79 -7.31 14.42
N THR A 120 -3.04 -7.38 13.11
CA THR A 120 -3.85 -8.44 12.51
C THR A 120 -3.09 -9.76 12.59
N PHE A 121 -1.84 -9.83 12.14
CA PHE A 121 -1.03 -11.05 12.18
C PHE A 121 -0.81 -11.59 13.59
N THR A 122 -0.59 -10.72 14.59
CA THR A 122 -0.51 -11.14 15.99
C THR A 122 -1.82 -11.80 16.45
N LYS A 123 -2.98 -11.24 16.07
CA LYS A 123 -4.29 -11.84 16.42
C LYS A 123 -4.55 -13.18 15.73
N PHE A 124 -4.00 -13.40 14.54
CA PHE A 124 -4.09 -14.69 13.88
C PHE A 124 -3.16 -15.75 14.47
N ASN A 125 -2.23 -15.37 15.36
CA ASN A 125 -1.17 -16.26 15.84
C ASN A 125 -0.42 -16.96 14.67
N LEU A 126 -0.18 -16.23 13.58
CA LEU A 126 0.54 -16.78 12.42
C LEU A 126 1.99 -17.04 12.81
N GLN A 127 2.40 -18.30 12.76
CA GLN A 127 3.81 -18.69 12.88
C GLN A 127 4.54 -18.46 11.55
N ALA A 128 4.62 -17.20 11.14
CA ALA A 128 5.21 -16.81 9.87
C ALA A 128 6.14 -15.61 10.00
N ASP A 129 7.20 -15.60 9.20
CA ASP A 129 8.08 -14.45 9.11
C ASP A 129 7.35 -13.32 8.40
N THR A 130 7.61 -12.08 8.79
CA THR A 130 6.92 -10.92 8.20
C THR A 130 7.91 -9.83 7.79
N LEU A 131 7.76 -9.33 6.57
CA LEU A 131 8.45 -8.17 6.02
C LEU A 131 7.44 -7.03 5.82
N PHE A 132 7.64 -5.91 6.49
CA PHE A 132 6.87 -4.69 6.28
C PHE A 132 7.65 -3.77 5.35
N LEU A 133 6.99 -3.29 4.30
CA LEU A 133 7.56 -2.37 3.33
C LEU A 133 6.75 -1.07 3.33
N THR A 134 7.47 0.04 3.41
CA THR A 134 6.91 1.40 3.31
C THR A 134 7.48 2.10 2.10
N ASP A 135 6.73 3.04 1.54
CA ASP A 135 7.20 3.97 0.51
C ASP A 135 7.42 5.38 1.10
N PRO A 136 8.66 5.73 1.50
CA PRO A 136 9.02 7.07 1.96
C PRO A 136 8.84 8.19 0.93
N ALA A 137 8.64 7.86 -0.34
CA ALA A 137 8.38 8.85 -1.39
C ALA A 137 6.89 9.02 -1.69
N GLN A 138 6.02 8.17 -1.13
CA GLN A 138 4.56 8.18 -1.36
C GLN A 138 4.20 8.13 -2.86
N SER A 139 5.04 7.43 -3.61
CA SER A 139 5.12 7.36 -5.06
C SER A 139 4.58 6.06 -5.64
N PHE A 140 3.74 5.32 -4.91
CA PHE A 140 3.27 3.97 -5.28
C PHE A 140 4.42 2.97 -5.47
N TYR A 141 5.48 3.11 -4.67
CA TYR A 141 6.69 2.29 -4.72
C TYR A 141 7.43 2.42 -6.07
N LEU A 142 7.19 3.51 -6.81
CA LEU A 142 7.82 3.77 -8.11
C LEU A 142 9.17 4.48 -7.98
N GLN A 143 9.47 5.06 -6.82
CA GLN A 143 10.80 5.57 -6.49
C GLN A 143 11.59 4.59 -5.60
N ASP A 144 12.88 4.44 -5.91
CA ASP A 144 13.81 3.64 -5.13
C ASP A 144 14.39 4.44 -3.92
N PRO A 145 15.31 3.88 -3.11
CA PRO A 145 15.91 4.61 -1.99
C PRO A 145 16.73 5.86 -2.40
N THR A 146 17.18 5.93 -3.65
CA THR A 146 17.86 7.13 -4.20
C THR A 146 16.85 8.17 -4.71
N TYR A 147 15.55 7.87 -4.60
CA TYR A 147 14.43 8.62 -5.17
C TYR A 147 14.43 8.65 -6.70
N SER A 148 15.15 7.73 -7.33
CA SER A 148 15.10 7.52 -8.77
C SER A 148 13.87 6.70 -9.13
N TRP A 149 13.32 6.93 -10.33
CA TRP A 149 12.15 6.23 -10.87
C TRP A 149 12.50 4.80 -11.34
N GLN A 150 13.02 4.01 -10.40
CA GLN A 150 13.42 2.61 -10.53
C GLN A 150 12.84 1.77 -9.39
N GLY A 151 11.87 2.31 -8.65
CA GLY A 151 11.29 1.69 -7.45
C GLY A 151 10.69 0.33 -7.74
N LEU A 152 9.92 0.18 -8.81
CA LEU A 152 9.36 -1.13 -9.18
C LEU A 152 10.45 -2.20 -9.37
N LYS A 153 11.55 -1.85 -10.06
CA LYS A 153 12.69 -2.76 -10.24
C LYS A 153 13.33 -3.09 -8.90
N TYR A 154 13.60 -2.08 -8.08
CA TYR A 154 14.19 -2.24 -6.75
C TYR A 154 13.36 -3.18 -5.86
N TYR A 155 12.07 -2.90 -5.67
CA TYR A 155 11.21 -3.68 -4.79
C TYR A 155 10.91 -5.08 -5.34
N ARG A 156 10.80 -5.27 -6.67
CA ARG A 156 10.69 -6.61 -7.26
C ARG A 156 11.94 -7.44 -7.00
N SER A 157 13.13 -6.87 -7.18
CA SER A 157 14.39 -7.55 -6.85
C SER A 157 14.49 -7.89 -5.37
N LEU A 158 14.01 -7.00 -4.49
CA LEU A 158 13.92 -7.27 -3.06
C LEU A 158 13.00 -8.46 -2.76
N ILE A 159 11.78 -8.47 -3.30
CA ILE A 159 10.83 -9.59 -3.13
C ILE A 159 11.43 -10.90 -3.63
N GLN A 160 12.07 -10.89 -4.81
CA GLN A 160 12.73 -12.07 -5.38
C GLN A 160 13.89 -12.58 -4.51
N LYS A 161 14.64 -11.68 -3.87
CA LYS A 161 15.71 -12.06 -2.96
C LYS A 161 15.15 -12.81 -1.76
N TYR A 162 14.09 -12.28 -1.16
CA TYR A 162 13.41 -12.90 -0.03
C TYR A 162 12.72 -14.20 -0.43
N SER A 163 11.99 -14.22 -1.55
CA SER A 163 11.13 -15.34 -1.94
C SER A 163 11.89 -16.65 -2.14
N LYS A 164 13.17 -16.59 -2.53
CA LYS A 164 14.04 -17.77 -2.67
C LYS A 164 14.25 -18.56 -1.37
N LEU A 165 13.97 -17.95 -0.21
CA LEU A 165 14.24 -18.54 1.10
C LEU A 165 13.02 -19.19 1.75
N TYR A 166 11.84 -19.00 1.14
CA TYR A 166 10.56 -19.43 1.68
C TYR A 166 9.85 -20.32 0.67
N LYS A 167 9.13 -21.30 1.19
CA LYS A 167 8.28 -22.18 0.39
C LYS A 167 7.01 -21.43 -0.06
N HIS A 168 6.48 -20.59 0.82
CA HIS A 168 5.29 -19.80 0.56
C HIS A 168 5.57 -18.31 0.77
N VAL A 169 5.19 -17.49 -0.21
CA VAL A 169 5.28 -16.03 -0.14
C VAL A 169 3.91 -15.43 -0.32
N ILE A 170 3.49 -14.63 0.65
CA ILE A 170 2.17 -14.02 0.70
C ILE A 170 2.33 -12.52 0.68
N LEU A 171 1.80 -11.86 -0.35
CA LEU A 171 1.78 -10.39 -0.44
C LEU A 171 0.44 -9.88 0.08
N ILE A 172 0.48 -8.81 0.87
CA ILE A 172 -0.74 -8.12 1.33
C ILE A 172 -0.55 -6.62 1.33
N GLY A 173 -1.62 -5.88 1.07
CA GLY A 173 -1.59 -4.43 1.07
C GLY A 173 -2.96 -3.82 0.83
N ALA A 174 -3.05 -2.53 1.13
CA ALA A 174 -4.25 -1.73 0.96
C ALA A 174 -3.94 -0.45 0.16
N SER A 175 -4.90 0.06 -0.63
CA SER A 175 -4.78 1.33 -1.35
C SER A 175 -3.49 1.38 -2.19
N MET A 176 -2.58 2.33 -1.93
CA MET A 176 -1.25 2.41 -2.54
C MET A 176 -0.43 1.11 -2.41
N GLY A 177 -0.46 0.47 -1.25
CA GLY A 177 0.24 -0.79 -1.02
C GLY A 177 -0.36 -1.95 -1.80
N ALA A 178 -1.69 -1.97 -1.96
CA ALA A 178 -2.39 -2.94 -2.79
C ALA A 178 -2.01 -2.82 -4.27
N SER A 179 -1.74 -1.61 -4.77
CA SER A 179 -1.19 -1.41 -6.11
C SER A 179 0.14 -2.14 -6.28
N MET A 180 1.01 -2.06 -5.27
CA MET A 180 2.30 -2.75 -5.30
C MET A 180 2.16 -4.27 -5.19
N VAL A 181 1.21 -4.76 -4.38
CA VAL A 181 0.83 -6.19 -4.36
C VAL A 181 0.46 -6.67 -5.76
N CYS A 182 -0.42 -5.96 -6.47
CA CYS A 182 -0.79 -6.32 -7.83
C CYS A 182 0.39 -6.23 -8.82
N MET A 183 1.28 -5.24 -8.67
CA MET A 183 2.49 -5.10 -9.50
C MET A 183 3.58 -6.15 -9.22
N CYS A 184 3.43 -6.96 -8.17
CA CYS A 184 4.38 -8.02 -7.81
C CYS A 184 3.72 -9.39 -7.60
N SER A 185 2.45 -9.55 -7.96
CA SER A 185 1.69 -10.78 -7.67
C SER A 185 2.22 -12.02 -8.38
N ASP A 186 2.96 -11.83 -9.48
CA ASP A 186 3.66 -12.90 -10.20
C ASP A 186 4.89 -13.45 -9.44
N LEU A 187 5.30 -12.82 -8.35
CA LEU A 187 6.46 -13.25 -7.54
C LEU A 187 6.05 -14.01 -6.27
N ALA A 188 4.75 -14.21 -6.07
CA ALA A 188 4.19 -14.73 -4.82
C ALA A 188 3.40 -16.00 -5.04
N THR A 189 3.23 -16.77 -3.97
CA THR A 189 2.28 -17.89 -3.92
C THR A 189 0.86 -17.36 -3.86
N LEU A 190 0.62 -16.38 -2.98
CA LEU A 190 -0.67 -15.73 -2.78
C LEU A 190 -0.48 -14.21 -2.68
N SER A 191 -1.39 -13.47 -3.29
CA SER A 191 -1.46 -12.01 -3.20
C SER A 191 -2.86 -11.60 -2.81
N VAL A 192 -2.99 -10.78 -1.76
CA VAL A 192 -4.27 -10.24 -1.28
C VAL A 192 -4.20 -8.72 -1.31
N ALA A 193 -4.88 -8.11 -2.26
CA ALA A 193 -4.87 -6.67 -2.49
C ALA A 193 -6.23 -6.08 -2.13
N PHE A 194 -6.27 -5.07 -1.25
CA PHE A 194 -7.50 -4.36 -0.90
C PHE A 194 -7.53 -2.96 -1.53
N ASN A 195 -8.55 -2.71 -2.35
CA ASN A 195 -8.83 -1.45 -3.04
C ASN A 195 -7.57 -0.87 -3.73
N PRO A 196 -6.91 -1.60 -4.64
CA PRO A 196 -5.73 -1.09 -5.32
C PRO A 196 -6.04 0.14 -6.16
N ILE A 197 -5.14 1.13 -6.13
CA ILE A 197 -5.21 2.31 -7.00
C ILE A 197 -4.39 2.02 -8.26
N LEU A 198 -5.05 1.91 -9.40
CA LEU A 198 -4.39 1.51 -10.64
C LEU A 198 -4.04 2.67 -11.58
N ASP A 199 -4.63 3.83 -11.34
CA ASP A 199 -4.30 5.08 -12.03
C ASP A 199 -4.45 6.26 -11.05
N PRO A 200 -3.37 6.72 -10.40
CA PRO A 200 -3.44 7.79 -9.42
C PRO A 200 -4.11 9.08 -9.92
N SER A 201 -4.18 9.30 -11.24
CA SER A 201 -4.82 10.48 -11.82
C SER A 201 -6.35 10.47 -11.77
N LEU A 202 -6.97 9.31 -11.52
CA LEU A 202 -8.42 9.15 -11.40
C LEU A 202 -8.94 9.45 -9.99
N ILE A 203 -8.05 9.68 -9.03
CA ILE A 203 -8.44 10.09 -7.67
C ILE A 203 -8.73 11.59 -7.69
N SER A 204 -10.01 11.93 -7.57
CA SER A 204 -10.57 13.25 -7.91
C SER A 204 -10.07 14.46 -7.10
N ASN A 205 -9.29 14.26 -6.02
CA ASN A 205 -9.00 15.33 -5.05
C ASN A 205 -7.54 15.54 -4.68
N VAL A 206 -6.57 15.01 -5.43
CA VAL A 206 -5.17 15.05 -5.00
C VAL A 206 -4.28 15.68 -6.07
N LEU A 207 -4.07 16.99 -5.95
CA LEU A 207 -3.05 17.77 -6.68
C LEU A 207 -1.68 17.06 -6.69
N TYR A 208 -1.35 16.35 -5.61
CA TYR A 208 -0.12 15.58 -5.46
C TYR A 208 0.04 14.44 -6.49
N TYR A 209 -1.04 13.82 -6.97
CA TYR A 209 -0.94 12.79 -8.01
C TYR A 209 -0.86 13.35 -9.43
N ARG A 210 -1.33 14.59 -9.63
CA ARG A 210 -1.12 15.29 -10.91
C ARG A 210 0.34 15.58 -11.17
N THR A 211 1.22 15.52 -10.18
CA THR A 211 2.65 15.78 -10.33
C THR A 211 3.50 14.51 -10.47
N LEU A 212 2.91 13.32 -10.37
CA LEU A 212 3.54 12.04 -10.78
C LEU A 212 3.74 11.91 -12.31
N GLN A 213 3.71 13.01 -13.07
CA GLN A 213 3.69 13.06 -14.54
C GLN A 213 4.88 12.40 -15.22
N LYS A 214 5.95 12.05 -14.49
CA LYS A 214 7.09 11.32 -15.04
C LYS A 214 6.75 9.89 -15.42
N TYR A 215 5.73 9.27 -14.80
CA TYR A 215 5.22 7.98 -15.25
C TYR A 215 4.02 8.16 -16.18
N PRO A 216 3.89 7.34 -17.25
CA PRO A 216 2.65 7.23 -17.98
C PRO A 216 1.50 6.95 -16.98
N LYS A 217 0.39 7.68 -17.08
CA LYS A 217 -0.79 7.49 -16.19
C LYS A 217 -1.23 6.03 -16.09
N THR A 218 -1.01 5.28 -17.16
CA THR A 218 -1.35 3.85 -17.29
C THR A 218 -0.24 2.89 -16.84
N PHE A 219 0.86 3.36 -16.23
CA PHE A 219 1.99 2.48 -15.93
C PHE A 219 1.60 1.37 -14.94
N ILE A 220 0.97 1.74 -13.83
CA ILE A 220 0.52 0.78 -12.81
C ILE A 220 -0.48 -0.20 -13.42
N SER A 221 -1.54 0.30 -14.07
CA SER A 221 -2.55 -0.58 -14.70
C SER A 221 -1.96 -1.53 -15.74
N LYS A 222 -1.04 -1.07 -16.61
CA LYS A 222 -0.34 -1.92 -17.58
C LYS A 222 0.52 -3.00 -16.90
N GLN A 223 1.25 -2.64 -15.86
CA GLN A 223 2.07 -3.59 -15.11
C GLN A 223 1.20 -4.63 -14.38
N VAL A 224 0.09 -4.20 -13.79
CA VAL A 224 -0.89 -5.09 -13.16
C VAL A 224 -1.49 -6.05 -14.19
N GLN A 225 -1.91 -5.55 -15.36
CA GLN A 225 -2.42 -6.40 -16.44
C GLN A 225 -1.37 -7.43 -16.88
N THR A 226 -0.11 -7.00 -17.06
CA THR A 226 1.01 -7.89 -17.40
C THR A 226 1.15 -9.03 -16.39
N ASN A 227 0.99 -8.75 -15.09
CA ASN A 227 1.08 -9.80 -14.06
C ASN A 227 -0.16 -10.69 -14.00
N ILE A 228 -1.36 -10.14 -14.24
CA ILE A 228 -2.59 -10.92 -14.40
C ILE A 228 -2.41 -11.91 -15.54
N ASP A 229 -1.91 -11.47 -16.70
CA ASP A 229 -1.72 -12.32 -17.87
C ASP A 229 -0.71 -13.45 -17.59
N LYS A 230 0.38 -13.15 -16.86
CA LYS A 230 1.34 -14.15 -16.39
C LYS A 230 0.71 -15.18 -15.46
N ILE A 231 -0.05 -14.73 -14.46
CA ILE A 231 -0.76 -15.61 -13.50
C ILE A 231 -1.75 -16.53 -14.23
N MET A 232 -2.47 -15.99 -15.21
CA MET A 232 -3.47 -16.74 -15.97
C MET A 232 -2.85 -17.70 -17.00
N SER A 233 -1.55 -17.55 -17.29
CA SER A 233 -0.83 -18.51 -18.13
C SER A 233 -0.70 -19.87 -17.44
N LYS A 234 -0.75 -20.97 -18.21
CA LYS A 234 -0.86 -22.35 -17.68
C LYS A 234 0.28 -22.79 -16.75
N ASN A 235 1.39 -22.06 -16.72
CA ASN A 235 2.63 -22.47 -16.05
C ASN A 235 2.83 -21.84 -14.66
N GLN A 236 1.95 -20.93 -14.23
CA GLN A 236 2.15 -20.19 -13.00
C GLN A 236 1.21 -20.66 -11.87
N GLN A 237 1.76 -20.89 -10.68
CA GLN A 237 1.04 -21.34 -9.48
C GLN A 237 0.60 -20.20 -8.55
N SER A 238 0.78 -18.95 -8.99
CA SER A 238 0.43 -17.77 -8.19
C SER A 238 -1.09 -17.55 -8.14
N ILE A 239 -1.57 -17.03 -7.01
CA ILE A 239 -2.97 -16.65 -6.82
C ILE A 239 -3.05 -15.16 -6.49
N LEU A 240 -3.98 -14.43 -7.14
CA LEU A 240 -4.26 -13.03 -6.84
C LEU A 240 -5.72 -12.82 -6.47
N HIS A 241 -5.95 -12.43 -5.21
CA HIS A 241 -7.25 -12.00 -4.70
C HIS A 241 -7.25 -10.48 -4.60
N VAL A 242 -8.19 -9.84 -5.29
CA VAL A 242 -8.34 -8.39 -5.27
C VAL A 242 -9.71 -8.04 -4.71
N HIS A 243 -9.73 -7.31 -3.60
CA HIS A 243 -10.94 -6.94 -2.87
C HIS A 243 -11.28 -5.47 -3.08
N TRP A 244 -12.53 -5.18 -3.42
CA TRP A 244 -12.98 -3.85 -3.82
C TRP A 244 -14.27 -3.51 -3.10
N SER A 245 -14.51 -2.21 -2.91
CA SER A 245 -15.77 -1.71 -2.39
C SER A 245 -16.74 -1.45 -3.54
N GLU A 246 -17.84 -2.21 -3.59
CA GLU A 246 -18.77 -2.20 -4.72
C GLU A 246 -19.54 -0.87 -4.87
N LYS A 247 -19.61 -0.06 -3.80
CA LYS A 247 -20.33 1.23 -3.76
C LYS A 247 -19.40 2.44 -3.77
N SER A 248 -18.09 2.25 -3.79
CA SER A 248 -17.11 3.33 -3.82
C SER A 248 -16.82 3.73 -5.26
N PRO A 249 -17.16 4.96 -5.71
CA PRO A 249 -16.95 5.36 -7.09
C PRO A 249 -15.50 5.26 -7.56
N ASN A 250 -14.55 5.60 -6.69
CA ASN A 250 -13.12 5.50 -6.98
C ASN A 250 -12.71 4.04 -7.24
N ASP A 251 -13.21 3.12 -6.42
CA ASP A 251 -12.95 1.70 -6.63
C ASP A 251 -13.65 1.22 -7.90
N ILE A 252 -14.91 1.54 -8.15
CA ILE A 252 -15.57 1.11 -9.40
C ILE A 252 -14.78 1.57 -10.65
N VAL A 253 -14.24 2.78 -10.64
CA VAL A 253 -13.44 3.33 -11.75
C VAL A 253 -12.14 2.55 -11.95
N HIS A 254 -11.39 2.27 -10.89
CA HIS A 254 -10.15 1.50 -11.05
C HIS A 254 -10.44 0.07 -11.54
N MET A 255 -11.61 -0.50 -11.25
CA MET A 255 -11.90 -1.92 -11.49
C MET A 255 -11.98 -2.18 -12.98
N LYS A 256 -12.59 -1.23 -13.66
CA LYS A 256 -12.77 -1.18 -15.10
C LYS A 256 -11.43 -1.05 -15.84
N LEU A 257 -10.33 -0.68 -15.17
CA LEU A 257 -9.02 -0.58 -15.81
C LEU A 257 -8.37 -1.95 -16.06
N ILE A 258 -8.78 -2.99 -15.34
CA ILE A 258 -8.22 -4.35 -15.43
C ILE A 258 -9.30 -5.42 -15.64
N SER A 259 -10.49 -5.02 -16.11
CA SER A 259 -11.60 -5.94 -16.38
C SER A 259 -11.31 -6.74 -17.66
N ASN A 260 -10.52 -7.79 -17.53
CA ASN A 260 -10.30 -8.78 -18.57
C ASN A 260 -11.44 -9.83 -18.51
N GLN A 261 -11.82 -10.41 -19.64
CA GLN A 261 -12.96 -11.36 -19.75
C GLN A 261 -12.77 -12.66 -18.94
N ASN A 262 -11.53 -12.93 -18.49
CA ASN A 262 -11.17 -14.16 -17.78
C ASN A 262 -11.06 -14.00 -16.24
N VAL A 263 -11.48 -12.87 -15.70
CA VAL A 263 -11.50 -12.66 -14.24
C VAL A 263 -12.81 -13.17 -13.65
N ILE A 264 -12.73 -13.90 -12.55
CA ILE A 264 -13.90 -14.40 -11.83
C ILE A 264 -14.26 -13.41 -10.72
N TYR A 265 -15.50 -12.95 -10.73
CA TYR A 265 -16.05 -12.07 -9.71
C TYR A 265 -16.81 -12.88 -8.67
N PHE A 266 -16.56 -12.58 -7.42
CA PHE A 266 -17.25 -13.18 -6.28
C PHE A 266 -17.84 -12.08 -5.39
N THR A 267 -19.01 -12.37 -4.83
CA THR A 267 -19.67 -11.55 -3.81
C THR A 267 -19.67 -12.23 -2.44
N ASP A 268 -19.31 -13.52 -2.38
CA ASP A 268 -19.23 -14.30 -1.15
C ASP A 268 -17.92 -15.08 -1.10
N VAL A 269 -17.14 -14.80 -0.05
CA VAL A 269 -15.81 -15.36 0.25
C VAL A 269 -15.78 -16.88 0.26
N ASN A 270 -16.90 -17.56 0.52
CA ASN A 270 -16.96 -19.02 0.57
C ASN A 270 -16.99 -19.71 -0.81
N GLN A 271 -17.04 -18.95 -1.92
CA GLN A 271 -17.27 -19.51 -3.25
C GLN A 271 -15.99 -19.89 -4.02
N CYS A 272 -14.79 -19.65 -3.46
CA CYS A 272 -13.54 -19.94 -4.17
C CYS A 272 -12.96 -21.32 -3.83
N ASN A 273 -13.14 -22.29 -4.73
CA ASN A 273 -12.57 -23.65 -4.63
C ASN A 273 -11.34 -23.88 -5.53
N LYS A 274 -10.74 -22.83 -6.10
CA LYS A 274 -9.68 -22.95 -7.11
C LYS A 274 -8.32 -22.52 -6.56
N HIS A 275 -7.29 -23.32 -6.86
CA HIS A 275 -5.90 -23.15 -6.37
C HIS A 275 -5.01 -22.29 -7.28
N LYS A 276 -5.55 -21.66 -8.35
CA LYS A 276 -4.78 -20.78 -9.25
C LYS A 276 -5.65 -19.80 -10.02
N GLY A 277 -5.18 -18.57 -10.18
CA GLY A 277 -5.81 -17.55 -11.01
C GLY A 277 -5.96 -16.20 -10.33
N VAL A 278 -6.83 -15.37 -10.91
CA VAL A 278 -7.14 -14.01 -10.46
C VAL A 278 -8.62 -13.91 -10.10
N TYR A 279 -8.89 -13.48 -8.87
CA TYR A 279 -10.23 -13.43 -8.28
C TYR A 279 -10.54 -12.03 -7.76
N PHE A 280 -11.65 -11.46 -8.21
CA PHE A 280 -12.11 -10.16 -7.75
C PHE A 280 -13.29 -10.33 -6.80
N TRP A 281 -13.21 -9.64 -5.66
CA TRP A 281 -14.18 -9.74 -4.58
C TRP A 281 -14.83 -8.39 -4.38
N LEU A 282 -16.15 -8.35 -4.52
CA LEU A 282 -16.95 -7.15 -4.32
C LEU A 282 -17.56 -7.17 -2.93
N HIS A 283 -17.28 -6.12 -2.16
CA HIS A 283 -17.78 -5.96 -0.81
C HIS A 283 -18.75 -4.79 -0.75
N ASN A 284 -19.86 -4.99 -0.02
CA ASN A 284 -20.83 -3.95 0.30
C ASN A 284 -20.22 -2.93 1.28
N CYS A 285 -19.40 -2.02 0.74
CA CYS A 285 -18.77 -0.89 1.42
C CYS A 285 -18.82 0.32 0.48
N ASN A 286 -19.01 1.52 1.03
CA ASN A 286 -19.15 2.77 0.30
C ASN A 286 -17.88 3.64 0.32
N THR A 287 -16.78 3.15 0.88
CA THR A 287 -15.56 3.94 1.09
C THR A 287 -14.30 3.18 0.68
N HIS A 288 -13.26 3.91 0.27
CA HIS A 288 -11.92 3.39 -0.06
C HIS A 288 -11.08 3.08 1.21
N VAL A 289 -11.71 2.46 2.22
CA VAL A 289 -11.09 2.05 3.50
C VAL A 289 -11.58 0.65 3.88
N LEU A 290 -11.66 -0.23 2.88
CA LEU A 290 -12.24 -1.58 3.03
C LEU A 290 -11.57 -2.40 4.14
N PRO A 291 -10.24 -2.47 4.29
CA PRO A 291 -9.64 -3.23 5.39
C PRO A 291 -10.09 -2.75 6.77
N GLN A 292 -10.24 -1.44 6.97
CA GLN A 292 -10.76 -0.91 8.23
C GLN A 292 -12.23 -1.30 8.44
N ASP A 293 -13.06 -1.23 7.41
CA ASP A 293 -14.46 -1.67 7.48
C ASP A 293 -14.57 -3.16 7.83
N LEU A 294 -13.84 -4.02 7.11
CA LEU A 294 -13.79 -5.46 7.35
C LEU A 294 -13.27 -5.79 8.75
N LYS A 295 -12.30 -5.01 9.27
CA LYS A 295 -11.77 -5.14 10.62
C LYS A 295 -12.81 -4.76 11.67
N ARG A 296 -13.54 -3.64 11.49
CA ARG A 296 -14.63 -3.22 12.38
C ARG A 296 -15.76 -4.24 12.42
N ARG A 297 -16.04 -4.88 11.29
CA ARG A 297 -17.05 -5.94 11.16
C ARG A 297 -16.59 -7.31 11.67
N GLY A 298 -15.33 -7.45 12.08
CA GLY A 298 -14.77 -8.70 12.59
C GLY A 298 -14.58 -9.80 11.54
N ILE A 299 -14.75 -9.51 10.25
CA ILE A 299 -14.70 -10.52 9.17
C ILE A 299 -13.35 -10.56 8.44
N LEU A 300 -12.50 -9.53 8.59
CA LEU A 300 -11.18 -9.50 7.95
C LEU A 300 -10.35 -10.75 8.28
N ILE A 301 -10.46 -11.24 9.52
CA ILE A 301 -9.70 -12.41 9.96
C ILE A 301 -10.13 -13.67 9.19
N GLN A 302 -11.45 -13.87 9.10
CA GLN A 302 -12.03 -15.03 8.42
C GLN A 302 -11.68 -15.03 6.93
N ILE A 303 -11.65 -13.85 6.30
CA ILE A 303 -11.28 -13.69 4.89
C ILE A 303 -9.84 -14.15 4.64
N LEU A 304 -8.87 -13.70 5.45
CA LEU A 304 -7.49 -14.14 5.22
C LEU A 304 -7.33 -15.62 5.59
N GLN A 305 -7.98 -16.12 6.63
CA GLN A 305 -7.99 -17.56 6.96
C GLN A 305 -8.45 -18.40 5.78
N HIS A 306 -9.55 -17.99 5.13
CA HIS A 306 -10.06 -18.66 3.93
C HIS A 306 -8.99 -18.72 2.83
N HIS A 307 -8.34 -17.60 2.51
CA HIS A 307 -7.31 -17.57 1.47
C HIS A 307 -6.05 -18.37 1.83
N LEU A 308 -5.66 -18.39 3.10
CA LEU A 308 -4.51 -19.14 3.57
C LEU A 308 -4.77 -20.65 3.58
N ASN A 309 -5.98 -21.07 3.94
CA ASN A 309 -6.38 -22.48 3.91
C ASN A 309 -6.38 -23.04 2.48
N ALA A 310 -6.57 -22.20 1.45
CA ALA A 310 -6.47 -22.61 0.05
C ALA A 310 -5.04 -22.96 -0.40
N LEU A 311 -4.02 -22.64 0.42
CA LEU A 311 -2.62 -22.97 0.19
C LEU A 311 -2.18 -24.28 0.85
N ALA A 312 -2.96 -24.81 1.80
CA ALA A 312 -2.70 -26.07 2.50
C ALA A 312 -3.16 -27.26 1.66
#